data_AF-A0A431I4Y6-F1
#
_entry.id   AF-A0A431I4Y6-F1
#
_cell.length_a   1.000
_cell.length_b   1.000
_cell.length_c   1.000
_cell.angle_alpha   90.00
_cell.angle_beta   90.00
_cell.angle_gamma   90.00
#
_symmetry.space_group_name_H-M   'P 1'
#
loop_
_entity.id
_entity.type
_entity.pdbx_description
1 polymer ?
#
loop_
_entity_poly.entity_id
_entity_poly.type
_entity_poly.pdbx_seq_one_letter_code
_entity_poly.pdbx_strand_id
1 'polypeptide(L)'
;MSVCEVNFDGLVGPTHHYAGLSWGNVASAANAASRSNPRAAALQGLAKMRRLTQLGLVQAVLPPQERPDLALLRRLGWRGSDAQVLAAVARE
;
A
#
# COMPACT_ATOMS: atom_id res chain seq x y z
N MET A 1 -26.68 8.73 -24.11
CA MET A 1 -25.51 8.87 -23.21
C MET A 1 -24.47 7.84 -23.63
N SER A 2 -23.22 8.24 -23.84
CA SER A 2 -22.12 7.29 -24.03
C SER A 2 -21.50 6.95 -22.67
N VAL A 3 -21.37 5.66 -22.37
CA VAL A 3 -20.62 5.17 -21.22
C VAL A 3 -19.18 4.90 -21.62
N CYS A 4 -18.24 5.07 -20.70
CA CYS A 4 -16.82 4.81 -20.92
C CYS A 4 -16.25 4.07 -19.71
N GLU A 5 -15.39 3.09 -19.96
CA GLU A 5 -14.62 2.42 -18.92
C GLU A 5 -13.50 3.32 -18.42
N VAL A 6 -13.30 3.35 -17.10
CA VAL A 6 -12.26 4.14 -16.45
C VAL A 6 -11.42 3.23 -15.58
N ASN A 7 -10.11 3.27 -15.78
CA ASN A 7 -9.16 2.57 -14.92
C ASN A 7 -8.94 3.38 -13.64
N PHE A 8 -9.22 2.80 -12.48
CA PHE A 8 -8.89 3.38 -11.18
C PHE A 8 -7.75 2.59 -10.55
N ASP A 9 -6.57 3.20 -10.50
CA ASP A 9 -5.37 2.55 -9.99
C ASP A 9 -5.05 2.99 -8.56
N GLY A 10 -4.64 2.04 -7.72
CA GLY A 10 -4.11 2.34 -6.39
C GLY A 10 -2.69 2.90 -6.47
N LEU A 11 -2.47 4.07 -5.88
CA LEU A 11 -1.13 4.59 -5.64
C LEU A 11 -0.49 3.82 -4.48
N VAL A 12 0.67 3.21 -4.74
CA VAL A 12 1.41 2.46 -3.73
C VAL A 12 1.85 3.38 -2.58
N GLY A 13 1.52 2.99 -1.35
CA GLY A 13 1.82 3.77 -0.14
C GLY A 13 3.28 3.66 0.33
N PRO A 14 3.71 4.57 1.22
CA PRO A 14 5.10 4.65 1.68
C PRO A 14 5.53 3.46 2.55
N THR A 15 4.58 2.74 3.16
CA THR A 15 4.85 1.56 3.99
C THR A 15 4.77 0.24 3.20
N HIS A 16 4.89 0.27 1.87
CA HIS A 16 4.92 -0.96 1.06
C HIS A 16 6.08 -1.87 1.50
N HIS A 17 5.78 -3.10 1.89
CA HIS A 17 6.75 -4.08 2.38
C HIS A 17 6.26 -5.52 2.16
N TYR A 18 7.15 -6.50 2.34
CA TYR A 18 6.87 -7.91 2.15
C TYR A 18 6.83 -8.66 3.49
N ALA A 19 5.66 -8.70 4.14
CA ALA A 19 5.48 -9.39 5.42
C ALA A 19 4.99 -10.84 5.32
N GLY A 20 4.66 -11.33 4.12
CA GLY A 20 4.20 -12.71 3.95
C GLY A 20 2.82 -13.01 4.51
N LEU A 21 1.99 -11.99 4.75
CA LEU A 21 0.73 -12.13 5.51
C LEU A 21 -0.43 -12.81 4.75
N SER A 22 -0.34 -12.93 3.42
CA SER A 22 -1.43 -13.46 2.59
C SER A 22 -1.30 -14.97 2.37
N TRP A 23 -1.96 -15.77 3.20
CA TRP A 23 -1.99 -17.23 3.04
C TRP A 23 -2.53 -17.64 1.66
N GLY A 24 -1.90 -18.64 1.04
CA GLY A 24 -2.20 -19.09 -0.32
C GLY A 24 -1.60 -18.23 -1.45
N ASN A 25 -1.09 -17.03 -1.17
CA ASN A 25 -0.37 -16.23 -2.15
C ASN A 25 1.13 -16.61 -2.17
N VAL A 26 1.51 -17.44 -3.15
CA VAL A 26 2.88 -17.93 -3.34
C VAL A 26 3.88 -16.78 -3.43
N ALA A 27 3.56 -15.68 -4.12
CA ALA A 27 4.46 -14.53 -4.25
C ALA A 27 4.67 -13.79 -2.92
N SER A 28 3.61 -13.66 -2.11
CA SER A 28 3.70 -13.07 -0.76
C SER A 28 4.60 -13.91 0.15
N ALA A 29 4.39 -15.23 0.17
CA ALA A 29 5.17 -16.14 1.00
C ALA A 29 6.65 -16.20 0.55
N ALA A 30 6.91 -16.32 -0.75
CA ALA A 30 8.25 -16.44 -1.29
C ALA A 30 9.12 -15.19 -1.10
N ASN A 31 8.51 -14.01 -0.99
CA ASN A 31 9.22 -12.74 -0.78
C ASN A 31 9.17 -12.26 0.68
N ALA A 32 8.64 -13.05 1.62
CA ALA A 32 8.51 -12.65 3.01
C ALA A 32 9.85 -12.18 3.59
N ALA A 33 9.81 -11.09 4.38
CA ALA A 33 10.95 -10.41 4.99
C ALA A 33 12.03 -9.86 4.01
N SER A 34 11.80 -9.92 2.70
CA SER A 34 12.69 -9.29 1.73
C SER A 34 12.61 -7.76 1.78
N ARG A 35 13.68 -7.08 1.38
CA ARG A 35 13.70 -5.61 1.30
C ARG A 35 12.76 -5.14 0.19
N SER A 36 11.89 -4.19 0.52
CA SER A 36 11.05 -3.48 -0.45
C SER A 36 11.68 -2.14 -0.86
N ASN A 37 11.16 -1.56 -1.94
CA ASN A 37 11.46 -0.19 -2.35
C ASN A 37 10.15 0.56 -2.65
N PRO A 38 9.53 1.20 -1.63
CA PRO A 38 8.23 1.85 -1.77
C PRO A 38 8.19 2.91 -2.88
N ARG A 39 9.27 3.69 -3.01
CA ARG A 39 9.39 4.72 -4.05
C ARG A 39 9.41 4.10 -5.44
N ALA A 40 10.21 3.06 -5.65
CA ALA A 40 10.25 2.37 -6.95
C ALA A 40 8.90 1.73 -7.28
N ALA A 41 8.23 1.10 -6.31
CA ALA A 41 6.91 0.50 -6.51
C ALA A 41 5.85 1.54 -6.92
N ALA A 42 5.83 2.72 -6.28
CA ALA A 42 4.96 3.83 -6.67
C ALA A 42 5.28 4.35 -8.08
N LEU A 43 6.56 4.53 -8.41
CA LEU A 43 6.99 5.00 -9.74
C LEU A 43 6.65 4.01 -10.86
N GLN A 44 6.75 2.70 -10.61
CA GLN A 44 6.33 1.66 -11.55
C GLN A 44 4.82 1.74 -11.83
N GLY A 45 4.00 1.91 -10.78
CA GLY A 45 2.56 2.12 -10.93
C GLY A 45 2.23 3.37 -11.73
N LEU A 46 2.85 4.51 -11.40
CA LEU A 46 2.66 5.78 -12.13
C LEU A 46 3.10 5.69 -13.59
N ALA A 47 4.20 4.98 -13.88
CA ALA A 47 4.66 4.76 -15.24
C ALA A 47 3.62 3.98 -16.06
N LYS A 48 3.00 2.95 -15.47
CA LYS A 48 1.90 2.20 -16.10
C LYS A 48 0.68 3.10 -16.36
N MET A 49 0.21 3.82 -15.35
CA MET A 49 -0.96 4.72 -15.48
C MET A 49 -0.74 5.78 -16.58
N ARG A 50 0.45 6.39 -16.62
CA ARG A 50 0.84 7.33 -17.66
C ARG A 50 0.85 6.67 -19.04
N ARG A 51 1.34 5.44 -19.16
CA ARG A 51 1.37 4.70 -20.42
C ARG A 51 -0.05 4.42 -20.95
N LEU A 52 -0.98 4.02 -20.08
CA LEU A 52 -2.38 3.76 -20.46
C LEU A 52 -3.09 5.05 -20.89
N THR A 53 -2.84 6.16 -20.17
CA THR A 53 -3.34 7.49 -20.57
C THR A 53 -2.82 7.89 -21.96
N GLN A 54 -1.54 7.65 -22.25
CA GLN A 54 -0.94 7.90 -23.57
C GLN A 54 -1.53 7.01 -24.69
N LEU A 55 -2.15 5.88 -24.34
CA LEU A 55 -2.87 5.01 -25.28
C LEU A 55 -4.34 5.41 -25.47
N GLY A 56 -4.80 6.49 -24.82
CA GLY A 56 -6.17 7.00 -24.91
C GLY A 56 -7.16 6.35 -23.93
N LEU A 57 -6.69 5.54 -22.98
CA LEU A 57 -7.52 4.97 -21.93
C LEU A 57 -7.75 6.00 -20.81
N VAL A 58 -8.99 6.11 -20.34
CA VAL A 58 -9.31 7.01 -19.22
C VAL A 58 -8.76 6.42 -17.93
N GLN A 59 -8.03 7.23 -17.17
CA GLN A 59 -7.28 6.82 -15.99
C GLN A 59 -7.56 7.76 -14.82
N ALA A 60 -7.72 7.18 -13.65
CA ALA A 60 -7.84 7.85 -12.36
C ALA A 60 -6.95 7.17 -11.32
N VAL A 61 -6.74 7.86 -10.19
CA VAL A 61 -5.85 7.41 -9.10
C VAL A 61 -6.62 7.38 -7.78
N LEU A 62 -6.45 6.30 -7.03
CA LEU A 62 -6.90 6.16 -5.65
C LEU A 62 -5.70 6.33 -4.71
N PRO A 63 -5.75 7.24 -3.71
CA PRO A 63 -4.63 7.48 -2.80
C PRO A 63 -4.39 6.28 -1.86
N PRO A 64 -3.18 6.15 -1.30
CA PRO A 64 -2.91 5.15 -0.27
C PRO A 64 -3.65 5.47 1.03
N GLN A 65 -3.78 4.47 1.89
CA GLN A 65 -4.35 4.62 3.22
C GLN A 65 -3.30 5.16 4.22
N GLU A 66 -3.77 5.70 5.34
CA GLU A 66 -2.92 6.02 6.48
C GLU A 66 -2.25 4.74 7.02
N ARG A 67 -0.93 4.77 7.14
CA ARG A 67 -0.11 3.68 7.70
C ARG A 67 1.10 4.27 8.43
N PRO A 68 1.48 3.74 9.61
CA PRO A 68 0.85 2.65 10.37
C PRO A 68 -0.57 2.98 10.87
N ASP A 69 -1.45 1.98 10.97
CA ASP A 69 -2.82 2.19 11.48
C ASP A 69 -2.82 2.22 13.02
N LEU A 70 -2.60 3.42 13.57
CA LEU A 70 -2.55 3.65 15.01
C LEU A 70 -3.92 3.48 15.69
N ALA A 71 -5.02 3.67 14.97
CA ALA A 71 -6.36 3.46 15.49
C ALA A 71 -6.61 1.97 15.79
N LEU A 72 -6.17 1.09 14.88
CA LEU A 72 -6.17 -0.35 15.11
C LEU A 72 -5.32 -0.74 16.33
N LEU A 73 -4.09 -0.24 16.43
CA LEU A 73 -3.20 -0.55 17.55
C LEU A 73 -3.82 -0.17 18.90
N ARG A 74 -4.52 0.98 18.96
CA ARG A 74 -5.26 1.37 20.18
C ARG A 74 -6.43 0.47 20.51
N ARG A 75 -7.18 0.02 19.49
CA ARG A 75 -8.27 -0.95 19.67
C ARG A 75 -7.75 -2.29 20.18
N LEU A 76 -6.51 -2.66 19.84
CA LEU A 76 -5.84 -3.86 20.34
C LEU A 76 -5.27 -3.71 21.76
N GLY A 77 -5.38 -2.52 22.39
CA GLY A 77 -5.05 -2.30 23.80
C GLY A 77 -3.85 -1.40 24.06
N TRP A 78 -3.10 -1.01 23.02
CA TRP A 78 -1.96 -0.08 23.18
C TRP A 78 -2.44 1.34 23.49
N ARG A 79 -1.74 2.04 24.39
CA ARG A 79 -2.14 3.39 24.84
C ARG A 79 -0.94 4.34 24.88
N GLY A 80 -1.24 5.63 24.92
CA GLY A 80 -0.25 6.71 24.93
C GLY A 80 -0.24 7.50 23.62
N SER A 81 0.81 8.32 23.46
CA SER A 81 1.08 9.03 22.22
C SER A 81 1.41 8.08 21.07
N ASP A 82 1.33 8.55 19.83
CA ASP A 82 1.63 7.73 18.65
C ASP A 82 3.02 7.08 18.74
N ALA A 83 4.03 7.86 19.15
CA ALA A 83 5.39 7.35 19.33
C ALA A 83 5.49 6.29 20.43
N GLN A 84 4.76 6.46 21.54
CA GLN A 84 4.73 5.48 22.62
C GLN A 84 4.05 4.17 22.18
N VAL A 85 2.93 4.27 21.45
CA VAL A 85 2.22 3.12 20.89
C VAL A 85 3.11 2.34 19.92
N LEU A 86 3.77 3.04 18.99
CA LEU A 86 4.69 2.39 18.03
C LEU A 86 5.89 1.75 18.73
N ALA A 87 6.48 2.43 19.71
CA ALA A 87 7.61 1.89 20.45
C ALA A 87 7.24 0.67 21.32
N ALA A 88 6.01 0.61 21.85
CA ALA A 88 5.52 -0.54 22.59
C ALA A 88 5.32 -1.76 21.66
N VAL A 89 4.57 -1.57 20.56
CA VAL A 89 4.28 -2.63 19.58
C VAL A 89 5.53 -3.19 18.90
N ALA A 90 6.57 -2.36 18.75
CA ALA A 90 7.82 -2.82 18.15
C ALA A 90 8.69 -3.68 19.09
N ARG A 91 8.44 -3.65 20.41
CA ARG A 91 9.25 -4.36 21.43
C ARG A 91 8.60 -5.63 21.95
N GLU A 92 7.28 -5.61 22.11
CA GLU A 92 6.48 -6.69 22.69
C GLU A 92 6.00 -7.66 21.60
#